data_AF-A0A950ZW27-F1
#
_entry.id   AF-A0A950ZW27-F1
#
_cell.length_a   1.000
_cell.length_b   1.000
_cell.length_c   1.000
_cell.angle_alpha   90.00
_cell.angle_beta   90.00
_cell.angle_gamma   90.00
#
_symmetry.space_group_name_H-M   'P 1'
#
loop_
_entity.id
_entity.type
_entity.pdbx_description
1 polymer ?
#
loop_
_entity_poly.entity_id
_entity_poly.type
_entity_poly.pdbx_seq_one_letter_code
_entity_poly.pdbx_strand_id
1 'polypeptide(L)'
;MITLKSFSELASVLDLDSLEPGPSELDDTSLNVEHPVTPAEVNHHGSIGEADSSTTLAIDLAGVMAELAHVSTDLESLARADARAREQASLELAQYETLVAERRQAESALAEAGTIRTAAEQLLARAFTEDARAQAAQHAAAARAAELACTQVLAQRIRSADELSSRPHLARVLADRERHEQEQAEASERFERDRVARLSSGLVAAKEARSQGRLEEARNLLVTLARSFPDDTEIRSSLDAVRWQIQHLRAAPAENALNAVLRRPYGDDPRAALDCLAALDMHGLPEQLARRVFGVWSRICLMLVRQESMHDPRRYSSETSRGLIFARHSPEAAYMVISALGLSGWQVGDEIKDQRIIDASRPLTDR
;
A
#
# COMPACT_ATOMS: atom_id res chain seq x y z
N MET A 1 -0.02 7.37 -14.63
CA MET A 1 1.13 8.26 -14.37
C MET A 1 1.12 9.32 -15.46
N ILE A 2 0.65 10.52 -15.16
CA ILE A 2 0.52 11.60 -16.15
C ILE A 2 1.78 12.45 -16.03
N THR A 3 2.66 12.40 -17.02
CA THR A 3 3.84 13.26 -17.13
C THR A 3 3.48 14.46 -17.99
N LEU A 4 3.15 15.58 -17.33
CA LEU A 4 2.88 16.85 -18.00
C LEU A 4 4.20 17.45 -18.49
N LYS A 5 4.24 17.89 -19.76
CA LYS A 5 5.46 18.46 -20.37
C LYS A 5 5.46 19.98 -20.39
N SER A 6 4.34 20.62 -20.06
CA SER A 6 4.20 22.08 -20.08
C SER A 6 3.13 22.57 -19.10
N PHE A 7 3.36 23.72 -18.45
CA PHE A 7 2.39 24.40 -17.58
C PHE A 7 1.11 24.84 -18.29
N SER A 8 1.13 24.96 -19.63
CA SER A 8 -0.08 25.27 -20.40
C SER A 8 -1.08 24.11 -20.48
N GLU A 9 -0.65 22.86 -20.21
CA GLU A 9 -1.54 21.68 -20.22
C GLU A 9 -2.38 21.58 -18.93
N LEU A 10 -1.97 22.26 -17.85
CA LEU A 10 -2.68 22.28 -16.57
C LEU A 10 -4.08 22.91 -16.68
N ALA A 11 -4.27 23.89 -17.57
CA ALA A 11 -5.56 24.52 -17.82
C ALA A 11 -6.58 23.60 -18.52
N SER A 12 -6.12 22.51 -19.14
CA SER A 12 -6.98 21.54 -19.85
C SER A 12 -7.36 20.31 -19.01
N VAL A 13 -6.64 20.07 -17.90
CA VAL A 13 -6.88 18.92 -17.01
C VAL A 13 -7.76 19.29 -15.81
N LEU A 14 -7.82 20.57 -15.46
CA LEU A 14 -8.73 21.09 -14.44
C LEU A 14 -10.01 21.61 -15.11
N ASP A 15 -10.99 20.72 -15.25
CA ASP A 15 -12.35 21.11 -15.60
C ASP A 15 -12.97 21.83 -14.38
N LEU A 16 -12.87 23.17 -14.38
CA LEU A 16 -13.29 24.05 -13.28
C LEU A 16 -14.78 23.91 -12.95
N ASP A 17 -15.59 23.41 -13.90
CA ASP A 17 -17.02 23.15 -13.73
C ASP A 17 -17.31 21.84 -12.98
N SER A 18 -16.29 21.01 -12.72
CA SER A 18 -16.41 19.75 -11.98
C SER A 18 -16.04 19.84 -10.49
N LEU A 19 -15.65 21.02 -10.01
CA LEU A 19 -15.34 21.24 -8.60
C LEU A 19 -16.62 21.37 -7.79
N GLU A 20 -16.74 20.57 -6.72
CA GLU A 20 -17.83 20.69 -5.75
C GLU A 20 -17.88 22.12 -5.17
N PRO A 21 -19.08 22.71 -5.00
CA PRO A 21 -19.21 24.01 -4.38
C PRO A 21 -18.59 23.97 -2.98
N GLY A 22 -17.64 24.86 -2.73
CA GLY A 22 -16.92 24.94 -1.47
C GLY A 22 -17.87 25.12 -0.26
N PRO A 23 -17.45 24.69 0.93
CA PRO A 23 -18.27 24.73 2.13
C PRO A 23 -18.75 26.16 2.40
N SER A 24 -20.06 26.31 2.57
CA SER A 24 -20.69 27.59 2.88
C SER A 24 -20.11 28.15 4.18
N GLU A 25 -19.60 29.38 4.12
CA GLU A 25 -19.15 30.17 5.27
C GLU A 25 -20.30 30.40 6.25
N LEU A 26 -20.46 29.52 7.23
CA LEU A 26 -21.12 29.80 8.50
C LEU A 26 -20.57 28.83 9.54
N ASP A 27 -19.58 29.27 10.32
CA ASP A 27 -19.62 29.10 11.78
C ASP A 27 -18.50 29.92 12.43
N ASP A 28 -18.90 31.09 12.93
CA ASP A 28 -18.25 31.82 14.00
C ASP A 28 -18.07 30.90 15.22
N THR A 29 -16.86 30.38 15.41
CA THR A 29 -16.45 29.83 16.71
C THR A 29 -15.03 30.30 17.07
N SER A 30 -15.00 31.46 17.71
CA SER A 30 -14.17 31.82 18.86
C SER A 30 -12.87 31.03 19.04
N LEU A 31 -11.79 31.45 18.36
CA LEU A 31 -10.43 31.14 18.77
C LEU A 31 -9.89 32.28 19.63
N ASN A 32 -9.89 32.00 20.93
CA ASN A 32 -9.27 32.78 21.98
C ASN A 32 -7.74 32.73 21.81
N VAL A 33 -7.15 33.79 21.25
CA VAL A 33 -5.69 33.95 21.16
C VAL A 33 -5.22 34.77 22.35
N GLU A 34 -4.59 34.10 23.31
CA GLU A 34 -3.86 34.73 24.40
C GLU A 34 -2.63 35.48 23.84
N HIS A 35 -2.65 36.81 23.96
CA HIS A 35 -1.46 37.65 23.77
C HIS A 35 -0.64 37.74 25.07
N PRO A 36 0.71 37.67 25.01
CA PRO A 36 1.55 37.92 26.17
C PRO A 36 1.62 39.42 26.49
N VAL A 37 1.27 39.72 27.74
CA VAL A 37 1.35 41.02 28.41
C VAL A 37 2.81 41.43 28.60
N THR A 38 3.16 42.65 28.19
CA THR A 38 4.31 43.39 28.74
C THR A 38 3.80 44.67 29.42
N PRO A 39 4.20 44.97 30.67
CA PRO A 39 3.70 46.12 31.41
C PRO A 39 4.51 47.38 31.11
N ALA A 40 3.85 48.44 30.66
CA ALA A 40 4.37 49.79 30.70
C ALA A 40 3.73 50.54 31.88
N GLU A 41 4.59 51.12 32.72
CA GLU A 41 4.25 51.85 33.93
C GLU A 41 3.37 53.07 33.64
N VAL A 42 2.28 53.13 34.40
CA VAL A 42 1.39 54.27 34.58
C VAL A 42 2.05 55.26 35.53
N ASN A 43 2.10 56.54 35.17
CA ASN A 43 2.08 57.60 36.16
C ASN A 43 1.06 58.68 35.78
N HIS A 44 -0.03 58.67 36.54
CA HIS A 44 -1.12 59.63 36.61
C HIS A 44 -0.68 60.94 37.29
N HIS A 45 -1.09 62.07 36.71
CA HIS A 45 -1.72 63.23 37.35
C HIS A 45 -2.58 63.86 36.24
N GLY A 46 -3.91 63.93 36.29
CA GLY A 46 -4.76 64.27 37.42
C GLY A 46 -5.22 65.72 37.25
N SER A 47 -6.19 65.98 36.37
CA SER A 47 -7.00 67.19 36.43
C SER A 47 -8.36 66.96 35.81
N ILE A 48 -9.37 66.95 36.69
CA ILE A 48 -10.79 66.80 36.41
C ILE A 48 -11.31 68.16 35.96
N GLY A 49 -11.93 68.19 34.78
CA GLY A 49 -12.79 69.27 34.34
C GLY A 49 -14.05 68.65 33.75
N GLU A 50 -15.08 68.50 34.59
CA GLU A 50 -16.45 68.23 34.16
C GLU A 50 -16.94 69.38 33.29
N ALA A 51 -17.29 69.08 32.04
CA ALA A 51 -18.30 69.79 31.29
C ALA A 51 -18.88 68.83 30.25
N ASP A 52 -20.07 68.33 30.56
CA ASP A 52 -21.22 68.46 29.68
C ASP A 52 -20.92 68.45 28.18
N SER A 53 -21.17 67.31 27.53
CA SER A 53 -21.88 67.28 26.25
C SER A 53 -22.09 65.84 25.84
N SER A 54 -23.35 65.43 25.89
CA SER A 54 -23.91 64.38 25.07
C SER A 54 -23.83 64.77 23.59
N THR A 55 -22.62 64.90 23.06
CA THR A 55 -22.39 64.84 21.61
C THR A 55 -22.26 63.37 21.29
N THR A 56 -23.34 62.82 20.72
CA THR A 56 -23.24 61.80 19.69
C THR A 56 -21.96 62.05 18.92
N LEU A 57 -20.94 61.20 19.11
CA LEU A 57 -19.74 61.17 18.30
C LEU A 57 -20.25 60.88 16.89
N ALA A 58 -20.62 61.95 16.16
CA ALA A 58 -20.78 61.91 14.74
C ALA A 58 -19.39 61.55 14.24
N ILE A 59 -19.17 60.24 14.06
CA ILE A 59 -17.96 59.69 13.47
C ILE A 59 -17.70 60.55 12.25
N ASP A 60 -16.61 61.32 12.28
CA ASP A 60 -16.23 62.17 11.18
C ASP A 60 -15.84 61.24 10.03
N LEU A 61 -16.85 60.91 9.22
CA LEU A 61 -16.74 59.97 8.12
C LEU A 61 -15.67 60.45 7.13
N ALA A 62 -15.49 61.77 6.98
CA ALA A 62 -14.45 62.32 6.13
C ALA A 62 -13.05 62.04 6.70
N GLY A 63 -12.87 62.16 8.02
CA GLY A 63 -11.64 61.78 8.72
C GLY A 63 -11.32 60.29 8.57
N VAL A 64 -12.30 59.41 8.80
CA VAL A 64 -12.13 57.95 8.62
C VAL A 64 -11.82 57.59 7.15
N MET A 65 -12.47 58.24 6.18
CA MET A 65 -12.16 58.03 4.76
C MET A 65 -10.75 58.50 4.39
N ALA A 66 -10.26 59.60 4.96
CA ALA A 66 -8.90 60.08 4.76
C ALA A 66 -7.87 59.13 5.38
N GLU A 67 -8.12 58.62 6.59
CA GLU A 67 -7.28 57.61 7.23
C GLU A 67 -7.24 56.30 6.42
N LEU A 68 -8.39 55.82 5.94
CA LEU A 68 -8.45 54.64 5.08
C LEU A 68 -7.71 54.85 3.75
N ALA A 69 -7.82 56.03 3.13
CA ALA A 69 -7.08 56.36 1.91
C ALA A 69 -5.56 56.40 2.15
N HIS A 70 -5.13 56.92 3.31
CA HIS A 70 -3.73 56.91 3.71
C HIS A 70 -3.21 55.49 3.93
N VAL A 71 -3.92 54.67 4.72
CA VAL A 71 -3.56 53.27 4.96
C VAL A 71 -3.53 52.48 3.65
N SER A 72 -4.48 52.70 2.73
CA SER A 72 -4.47 52.07 1.42
C SER A 72 -3.22 52.43 0.61
N THR A 73 -2.83 53.71 0.62
CA THR A 73 -1.62 54.18 -0.08
C THR A 73 -0.36 53.56 0.52
N ASP A 74 -0.30 53.45 1.85
CA ASP A 74 0.83 52.83 2.55
C ASP A 74 0.91 51.33 2.25
N LEU A 75 -0.21 50.62 2.26
CA LEU A 75 -0.27 49.19 1.89
C LEU A 75 0.15 48.96 0.45
N GLU A 76 -0.26 49.82 -0.50
CA GLU A 76 0.23 49.74 -1.88
C GLU A 76 1.75 49.96 -1.97
N SER A 77 2.27 50.93 -1.20
CA SER A 77 3.71 51.21 -1.18
C SER A 77 4.51 50.02 -0.63
N LEU A 78 3.99 49.36 0.43
CA LEU A 78 4.55 48.17 1.04
C LEU A 78 4.48 46.97 0.08
N ALA A 79 3.35 46.77 -0.61
CA ALA A 79 3.21 45.71 -1.61
C ALA A 79 4.19 45.88 -2.78
N ARG A 80 4.41 47.12 -3.26
CA ARG A 80 5.43 47.41 -4.29
C ARG A 80 6.86 47.23 -3.78
N ALA A 81 7.12 47.50 -2.50
CA ALA A 81 8.43 47.25 -1.89
C ALA A 81 8.69 45.73 -1.74
N ASP A 82 7.69 44.97 -1.29
CA ASP A 82 7.77 43.51 -1.17
C ASP A 82 7.94 42.84 -2.53
N ALA A 83 7.20 43.27 -3.56
CA ALA A 83 7.36 42.75 -4.92
C ALA A 83 8.80 42.92 -5.44
N ARG A 84 9.41 44.09 -5.22
CA ARG A 84 10.82 44.36 -5.57
C ARG A 84 11.79 43.51 -4.75
N ALA A 85 11.52 43.30 -3.47
CA ALA A 85 12.32 42.44 -2.62
C ALA A 85 12.29 40.97 -3.08
N ARG A 86 11.12 40.47 -3.50
CA ARG A 86 10.98 39.12 -4.09
C ARG A 86 11.70 38.98 -5.42
N GLU A 87 11.59 39.99 -6.28
CA GLU A 87 12.32 40.01 -7.55
C GLU A 87 13.83 39.95 -7.31
N GLN A 88 14.35 40.79 -6.40
CA GLN A 88 15.75 40.77 -6.00
C GLN A 88 16.17 39.41 -5.44
N ALA A 89 15.36 38.83 -4.53
CA ALA A 89 15.63 37.52 -3.96
C ALA A 89 15.68 36.42 -5.03
N SER A 90 14.81 36.48 -6.04
CA SER A 90 14.79 35.52 -7.15
C SER A 90 16.05 35.60 -8.03
N LEU A 91 16.54 36.81 -8.28
CA LEU A 91 17.78 37.03 -9.03
C LEU A 91 18.99 36.53 -8.23
N GLU A 92 19.04 36.84 -6.93
CA GLU A 92 20.11 36.37 -6.04
C GLU A 92 20.11 34.84 -5.91
N LEU A 93 18.93 34.22 -5.83
CA LEU A 93 18.78 32.77 -5.82
C LEU A 93 19.33 32.15 -7.10
N ALA A 94 18.96 32.68 -8.28
CA ALA A 94 19.46 32.16 -9.56
C ALA A 94 21.00 32.29 -9.68
N GLN A 95 21.56 33.39 -9.19
CA GLN A 95 23.02 33.57 -9.12
C GLN A 95 23.68 32.57 -8.18
N TYR A 96 23.10 32.38 -6.99
CA TYR A 96 23.59 31.41 -6.02
C TYR A 96 23.54 29.98 -6.57
N GLU A 97 22.45 29.59 -7.22
CA GLU A 97 22.31 28.26 -7.86
C GLU A 97 23.36 28.05 -8.96
N THR A 98 23.65 29.10 -9.74
CA THR A 98 24.74 29.07 -10.74
C THR A 98 26.09 28.85 -10.08
N LEU A 99 26.40 29.55 -8.99
CA LEU A 99 27.66 29.34 -8.24
C LEU A 99 27.75 27.95 -7.62
N VAL A 100 26.64 27.40 -7.12
CA VAL A 100 26.60 26.03 -6.59
C VAL A 100 26.85 25.01 -7.71
N ALA A 101 26.28 25.22 -8.90
CA ALA A 101 26.54 24.36 -10.05
C ALA A 101 28.01 24.42 -10.50
N GLU A 102 28.59 25.62 -10.61
CA GLU A 102 30.00 25.82 -10.95
C GLU A 102 30.93 25.21 -9.90
N ARG A 103 30.59 25.31 -8.61
CA ARG A 103 31.32 24.64 -7.52
C ARG A 103 31.33 23.13 -7.71
N ARG A 104 30.18 22.51 -7.98
CA ARG A 104 30.09 21.05 -8.23
C ARG A 104 30.92 20.64 -9.45
N GLN A 105 30.94 21.46 -10.50
CA GLN A 105 31.79 21.21 -11.66
C GLN A 105 33.27 21.28 -11.32
N ALA A 106 33.70 22.25 -10.51
CA ALA A 106 35.07 22.35 -10.03
C ALA A 106 35.47 21.19 -9.11
N GLU A 107 34.56 20.72 -8.24
CA GLU A 107 34.75 19.51 -7.42
C GLU A 107 34.96 18.26 -8.29
N SER A 108 34.13 18.10 -9.33
CA SER A 108 34.28 16.99 -10.29
C SER A 108 35.60 17.05 -11.05
N ALA A 109 35.99 18.22 -11.55
CA ALA A 109 37.26 18.41 -12.26
C ALA A 109 38.48 18.15 -11.35
N LEU A 110 38.39 18.54 -10.08
CA LEU A 110 39.42 18.25 -9.07
C LEU A 110 39.55 16.74 -8.84
N ALA A 111 38.44 16.02 -8.71
CA ALA A 111 38.44 14.57 -8.56
C ALA A 111 39.05 13.89 -9.79
N GLU A 112 38.69 14.33 -11.00
CA GLU A 112 39.23 13.82 -12.26
C GLU A 112 40.74 14.08 -12.37
N ALA A 113 41.21 15.29 -12.08
CA ALA A 113 42.63 15.61 -12.06
C ALA A 113 43.41 14.71 -11.07
N GLY A 114 42.82 14.40 -9.91
CA GLY A 114 43.32 13.41 -8.95
C GLY A 114 43.48 12.01 -9.53
N THR A 115 42.46 11.53 -10.24
CA THR A 115 42.53 10.22 -10.91
C THR A 115 43.61 10.18 -12.00
N ILE A 116 43.74 11.24 -12.80
CA ILE A 116 44.76 11.33 -13.86
C ILE A 116 46.17 11.38 -13.24
N ARG A 117 46.35 12.17 -12.18
CA ARG A 117 47.64 12.26 -11.49
C ARG A 117 48.07 10.91 -10.94
N THR A 118 47.19 10.21 -10.23
CA THR A 118 47.50 8.89 -9.65
C THR A 118 47.80 7.85 -10.74
N ALA A 119 47.07 7.87 -11.86
CA ALA A 119 47.34 7.00 -13.01
C ALA A 119 48.69 7.31 -13.65
N ALA A 120 49.02 8.59 -13.84
CA ALA A 120 50.31 9.03 -14.39
C ALA A 120 51.49 8.66 -13.45
N GLU A 121 51.32 8.80 -12.14
CA GLU A 121 52.32 8.38 -11.14
C GLU A 121 52.53 6.84 -11.14
N GLN A 122 51.45 6.06 -11.31
CA GLN A 122 51.56 4.61 -11.47
C GLN A 122 52.28 4.22 -12.77
N LEU A 123 51.99 4.91 -13.87
CA LEU A 123 52.66 4.70 -15.15
C LEU A 123 54.15 5.05 -15.03
N LEU A 124 54.47 6.17 -14.39
CA LEU A 124 55.85 6.58 -14.11
C LEU A 124 56.63 5.49 -13.36
N ALA A 125 56.01 4.87 -12.35
CA ALA A 125 56.63 3.81 -11.55
C ALA A 125 56.81 2.48 -12.30
N ARG A 126 55.93 2.18 -13.28
CA ARG A 126 55.92 0.91 -14.02
C ARG A 126 56.54 0.99 -15.41
N ALA A 127 56.75 2.19 -15.94
CA ALA A 127 57.24 2.39 -17.30
C ALA A 127 58.66 1.84 -17.47
N PHE A 128 58.83 1.06 -18.54
CA PHE A 128 60.10 0.42 -18.88
C PHE A 128 61.06 1.38 -19.61
N THR A 129 60.53 2.23 -20.51
CA THR A 129 61.32 3.16 -21.32
C THR A 129 61.43 4.54 -20.66
N GLU A 130 62.54 5.24 -20.93
CA GLU A 130 62.75 6.60 -20.43
C GLU A 130 61.74 7.59 -21.01
N ASP A 131 61.37 7.44 -22.29
CA ASP A 131 60.36 8.29 -22.94
C ASP A 131 58.98 8.16 -22.27
N ALA A 132 58.56 6.93 -21.94
CA ALA A 132 57.29 6.70 -21.26
C ALA A 132 57.32 7.27 -19.83
N ARG A 133 58.47 7.21 -19.14
CA ARG A 133 58.64 7.87 -17.84
C ARG A 133 58.58 9.40 -17.96
N ALA A 134 59.24 9.98 -18.96
CA ALA A 134 59.22 11.43 -19.19
C ALA A 134 57.81 11.93 -19.48
N GLN A 135 57.06 11.23 -20.35
CA GLN A 135 55.65 11.55 -20.63
C GLN A 135 54.76 11.40 -19.40
N ALA A 136 54.91 10.31 -18.64
CA ALA A 136 54.17 10.11 -17.39
C ALA A 136 54.45 11.21 -16.36
N ALA A 137 55.72 11.62 -16.21
CA ALA A 137 56.12 12.72 -15.34
C ALA A 137 55.50 14.04 -15.78
N GLN A 138 55.46 14.31 -17.09
CA GLN A 138 54.82 15.51 -17.65
C GLN A 138 53.31 15.51 -17.37
N HIS A 139 52.63 14.38 -17.58
CA HIS A 139 51.20 14.26 -17.28
C HIS A 139 50.90 14.38 -15.78
N ALA A 140 51.72 13.79 -14.92
CA ALA A 140 51.59 13.95 -13.47
C ALA A 140 51.78 15.41 -13.03
N ALA A 141 52.76 16.13 -13.61
CA ALA A 141 52.98 17.54 -13.34
C ALA A 141 51.81 18.42 -13.84
N ALA A 142 51.30 18.16 -15.04
CA ALA A 142 50.14 18.86 -15.59
C ALA A 142 48.88 18.63 -14.73
N ALA A 143 48.63 17.39 -14.29
CA ALA A 143 47.50 17.06 -13.43
C ALA A 143 47.61 17.76 -12.06
N ARG A 144 48.80 17.85 -11.46
CA ARG A 144 49.04 18.64 -10.22
C ARG A 144 48.75 20.13 -10.43
N ALA A 145 49.16 20.69 -11.57
CA ALA A 145 48.86 22.08 -11.89
C ALA A 145 47.34 22.31 -12.04
N ALA A 146 46.63 21.37 -12.65
CA ALA A 146 45.18 21.40 -12.77
C ALA A 146 44.47 21.26 -11.41
N GLU A 147 44.93 20.38 -10.52
CA GLU A 147 44.41 20.26 -9.14
C GLU A 147 44.55 21.60 -8.38
N LEU A 148 45.72 22.24 -8.46
CA LEU A 148 45.97 23.55 -7.84
C LEU A 148 45.05 24.64 -8.43
N ALA A 149 44.83 24.65 -9.74
CA ALA A 149 43.88 25.58 -10.36
C ALA A 149 42.43 25.31 -9.90
N CYS A 150 42.00 24.06 -9.88
CA CYS A 150 40.64 23.68 -9.45
C CYS A 150 40.39 24.03 -7.99
N THR A 151 41.35 23.79 -7.10
CA THR A 151 41.25 24.17 -5.67
C THR A 151 41.13 25.67 -5.47
N GLN A 152 41.87 26.49 -6.25
CA GLN A 152 41.76 27.95 -6.21
C GLN A 152 40.37 28.42 -6.66
N VAL A 153 39.87 27.88 -7.78
CA VAL A 153 38.53 28.18 -8.29
C VAL A 153 37.47 27.79 -7.26
N LEU A 154 37.56 26.59 -6.69
CA LEU A 154 36.64 26.10 -5.67
C LEU A 154 36.63 27.01 -4.43
N ALA A 155 37.79 27.42 -3.93
CA ALA A 155 37.89 28.35 -2.81
C ALA A 155 37.26 29.72 -3.12
N GLN A 156 37.42 30.23 -4.35
CA GLN A 156 36.77 31.47 -4.79
C GLN A 156 35.25 31.30 -4.87
N ARG A 157 34.77 30.18 -5.41
CA ARG A 157 33.33 29.91 -5.56
C ARG A 157 32.63 29.71 -4.23
N ILE A 158 33.26 29.04 -3.27
CA ILE A 158 32.76 28.93 -1.89
C ILE A 158 32.61 30.32 -1.28
N ARG A 159 33.67 31.14 -1.28
CA ARG A 159 33.58 32.51 -0.73
C ARG A 159 32.49 33.34 -1.38
N SER A 160 32.34 33.26 -2.70
CA SER A 160 31.32 34.00 -3.45
C SER A 160 29.90 33.52 -3.10
N ALA A 161 29.72 32.21 -2.91
CA ALA A 161 28.45 31.62 -2.50
C ALA A 161 28.09 32.00 -1.05
N ASP A 162 29.07 32.00 -0.14
CA ASP A 162 28.90 32.40 1.27
C ASP A 162 28.56 33.88 1.41
N GLU A 163 29.18 34.74 0.58
CA GLU A 163 28.86 36.17 0.54
C GLU A 163 27.43 36.41 0.03
N LEU A 164 27.00 35.70 -1.01
CA LEU A 164 25.62 35.79 -1.50
C LEU A 164 24.62 35.24 -0.46
N SER A 165 24.88 34.08 0.14
CA SER A 165 23.96 33.47 1.11
C SER A 165 23.82 34.29 2.40
N SER A 166 24.80 35.13 2.71
CA SER A 166 24.74 36.07 3.83
C SER A 166 23.81 37.27 3.58
N ARG A 167 23.35 37.50 2.34
CA ARG A 167 22.40 38.59 2.04
C ARG A 167 21.02 38.27 2.61
N PRO A 168 20.32 39.25 3.21
CA PRO A 168 19.11 39.00 3.98
C PRO A 168 17.95 38.41 3.16
N HIS A 169 17.81 38.83 1.90
CA HIS A 169 16.76 38.33 1.01
C HIS A 169 16.98 36.87 0.62
N LEU A 170 18.20 36.52 0.21
CA LEU A 170 18.56 35.15 -0.12
C LEU A 170 18.55 34.24 1.11
N ALA A 171 19.09 34.69 2.25
CA ALA A 171 19.09 33.94 3.49
C ALA A 171 17.68 33.51 3.91
N ARG A 172 16.69 34.40 3.77
CA ARG A 172 15.28 34.09 4.04
C ARG A 172 14.74 33.02 3.09
N VAL A 173 14.99 33.16 1.78
CA VAL A 173 14.52 32.19 0.77
C VAL A 173 15.15 30.81 0.97
N LEU A 174 16.44 30.75 1.31
CA LEU A 174 17.12 29.49 1.62
C LEU A 174 16.54 28.85 2.89
N ALA A 175 16.31 29.63 3.95
CA ALA A 175 15.67 29.12 5.18
C ALA A 175 14.23 28.63 4.94
N ASP A 176 13.46 29.33 4.10
CA ASP A 176 12.10 28.90 3.71
C ASP A 176 12.15 27.56 2.95
N ARG A 177 13.11 27.42 2.01
CA ARG A 177 13.32 26.19 1.27
C ARG A 177 13.75 25.03 2.18
N GLU A 178 14.71 25.26 3.06
CA GLU A 178 15.18 24.26 4.04
C GLU A 178 14.03 23.79 4.94
N ARG A 179 13.19 24.71 5.41
CA ARG A 179 11.99 24.36 6.19
C ARG A 179 11.02 23.50 5.38
N HIS A 180 10.72 23.85 4.14
CA HIS A 180 9.84 23.04 3.30
C HIS A 180 10.43 21.67 2.97
N GLU A 181 11.72 21.58 2.68
CA GLU A 181 12.40 20.30 2.44
C GLU A 181 12.40 19.44 3.71
N GLN A 182 12.60 20.05 4.89
CA GLN A 182 12.53 19.35 6.18
C GLN A 182 11.10 18.89 6.50
N GLU A 183 10.08 19.73 6.29
CA GLU A 183 8.67 19.35 6.47
C GLU A 183 8.28 18.19 5.55
N GLN A 184 8.73 18.21 4.29
CA GLN A 184 8.50 17.12 3.34
C GLN A 184 9.22 15.84 3.75
N ALA A 185 10.48 15.94 4.19
CA ALA A 185 11.24 14.81 4.71
C ALA A 185 10.53 14.21 5.92
N GLU A 186 10.16 15.02 6.90
CA GLU A 186 9.41 14.58 8.07
C GLU A 186 8.05 13.98 7.72
N ALA A 187 7.31 14.57 6.77
CA ALA A 187 6.03 14.02 6.30
C ALA A 187 6.22 12.66 5.61
N SER A 188 7.25 12.51 4.79
CA SER A 188 7.60 11.25 4.13
C SER A 188 8.00 10.17 5.15
N GLU A 189 8.79 10.54 6.17
CA GLU A 189 9.17 9.62 7.23
C GLU A 189 7.97 9.22 8.09
N ARG A 190 7.07 10.16 8.41
CA ARG A 190 5.83 9.85 9.13
C ARG A 190 4.96 8.90 8.31
N PHE A 191 4.82 9.13 7.01
CA PHE A 191 4.08 8.24 6.12
C PHE A 191 4.67 6.83 6.09
N GLU A 192 5.99 6.68 5.93
CA GLU A 192 6.63 5.37 5.93
C GLU A 192 6.55 4.69 7.31
N ARG A 193 6.72 5.43 8.40
CA ARG A 193 6.53 4.91 9.76
C ARG A 193 5.11 4.40 9.98
N ASP A 194 4.11 5.17 9.57
CA ASP A 194 2.70 4.77 9.66
C ASP A 194 2.40 3.56 8.79
N ARG A 195 2.99 3.51 7.59
CA ARG A 195 2.87 2.38 6.66
C ARG A 195 3.44 1.10 7.26
N VAL A 196 4.63 1.15 7.85
CA VAL A 196 5.26 0.01 8.55
C VAL A 196 4.47 -0.39 9.80
N ALA A 197 3.94 0.58 10.55
CA ALA A 197 3.11 0.33 11.72
C ALA A 197 1.80 -0.38 11.35
N ARG A 198 1.11 0.06 10.29
CA ARG A 198 -0.11 -0.59 9.77
C ARG A 198 0.16 -2.02 9.29
N LEU A 199 1.26 -2.22 8.57
CA LEU A 199 1.66 -3.56 8.10
C LEU A 199 1.91 -4.50 9.29
N SER A 200 2.75 -4.10 10.24
CA SER A 200 3.11 -4.92 11.40
C SER A 200 1.91 -5.19 12.31
N SER A 201 1.09 -4.17 12.62
CA SER A 201 -0.14 -4.33 13.40
C SER A 201 -1.14 -5.28 12.72
N GLY A 202 -1.37 -5.12 11.42
CA GLY A 202 -2.27 -5.98 10.67
C GLY A 202 -1.78 -7.44 10.60
N LEU A 203 -0.47 -7.66 10.44
CA LEU A 203 0.12 -9.00 10.47
C LEU A 203 -0.01 -9.66 11.84
N VAL A 204 0.20 -8.90 12.93
CA VAL A 204 -0.02 -9.40 14.30
C VAL A 204 -1.49 -9.79 14.51
N ALA A 205 -2.43 -8.92 14.13
CA ALA A 205 -3.86 -9.20 14.24
C ALA A 205 -4.27 -10.45 13.42
N ALA A 206 -3.74 -10.61 12.21
CA ALA A 206 -3.99 -11.80 11.40
C ALA A 206 -3.41 -13.09 12.02
N LYS A 207 -2.20 -13.01 12.60
CA LYS A 207 -1.56 -14.14 13.30
C LYS A 207 -2.35 -14.53 14.55
N GLU A 208 -2.86 -13.55 15.30
CA GLU A 208 -3.71 -13.77 16.47
C GLU A 208 -5.07 -14.40 16.09
N ALA A 209 -5.75 -13.87 15.07
CA ALA A 209 -6.99 -14.47 14.58
C ALA A 209 -6.77 -15.93 14.14
N ARG A 210 -5.64 -16.22 13.49
CA ARG A 210 -5.25 -17.58 13.11
C ARG A 210 -4.99 -18.48 14.31
N SER A 211 -4.28 -18.01 15.34
CA SER A 211 -3.98 -18.82 16.54
C SER A 211 -5.25 -19.16 17.34
N GLN A 212 -6.26 -18.29 17.29
CA GLN A 212 -7.57 -18.50 17.90
C GLN A 212 -8.53 -19.34 17.04
N GLY A 213 -8.08 -19.83 15.87
CA GLY A 213 -8.91 -20.63 14.95
C GLY A 213 -9.92 -19.82 14.13
N ARG A 214 -9.89 -18.48 14.19
CA ARG A 214 -10.75 -17.57 13.42
C ARG A 214 -10.19 -17.39 12.00
N LEU A 215 -10.18 -18.47 11.22
CA LEU A 215 -9.45 -18.53 9.94
C LEU A 215 -10.03 -17.62 8.84
N GLU A 216 -11.34 -17.44 8.76
CA GLU A 216 -11.95 -16.53 7.78
C GLU A 216 -11.67 -15.05 8.12
N GLU A 217 -11.61 -14.70 9.40
CA GLU A 217 -11.22 -13.37 9.86
C GLU A 217 -9.75 -13.09 9.54
N ALA A 218 -8.85 -14.05 9.85
CA ALA A 218 -7.45 -13.96 9.48
C ALA A 218 -7.26 -13.78 7.96
N ARG A 219 -8.04 -14.53 7.15
CA ARG A 219 -8.03 -14.40 5.69
C ARG A 219 -8.49 -13.01 5.24
N ASN A 220 -9.57 -12.47 5.79
CA ASN A 220 -10.08 -11.16 5.42
C ASN A 220 -9.11 -10.01 5.75
N LEU A 221 -8.48 -10.07 6.93
CA LEU A 221 -7.43 -9.13 7.33
C LEU A 221 -6.25 -9.17 6.34
N LEU A 222 -5.76 -10.36 6.02
CA LEU A 222 -4.64 -10.54 5.11
C LEU A 222 -4.98 -10.14 3.66
N VAL A 223 -6.21 -10.35 3.19
CA VAL A 223 -6.65 -9.88 1.85
C VAL A 223 -6.69 -8.34 1.80
N THR A 224 -7.14 -7.70 2.87
CA THR A 224 -7.16 -6.23 2.96
C THR A 224 -5.73 -5.66 2.97
N LEU A 225 -4.82 -6.30 3.71
CA LEU A 225 -3.41 -5.97 3.70
C LEU A 225 -2.77 -6.20 2.33
N ALA A 226 -3.05 -7.33 1.65
CA ALA A 226 -2.50 -7.62 0.33
C ALA A 226 -2.89 -6.57 -0.74
N ARG A 227 -4.07 -5.93 -0.61
CA ARG A 227 -4.45 -4.81 -1.48
C ARG A 227 -3.62 -3.56 -1.23
N SER A 228 -3.22 -3.32 0.01
CA SER A 228 -2.42 -2.16 0.42
C SER A 228 -0.91 -2.38 0.23
N PHE A 229 -0.48 -3.65 0.23
CA PHE A 229 0.92 -4.09 0.20
C PHE A 229 1.09 -5.29 -0.75
N PRO A 230 0.98 -5.10 -2.08
CA PRO A 230 0.96 -6.21 -3.04
C PRO A 230 2.28 -6.98 -3.15
N ASP A 231 3.41 -6.30 -2.93
CA ASP A 231 4.74 -6.89 -3.12
C ASP A 231 5.25 -7.69 -1.90
N ASP A 232 4.55 -7.61 -0.77
CA ASP A 232 4.98 -8.22 0.48
C ASP A 232 4.90 -9.76 0.42
N THR A 233 6.01 -10.42 0.71
CA THR A 233 6.15 -11.88 0.71
C THR A 233 5.58 -12.53 1.97
N GLU A 234 5.60 -11.82 3.11
CA GLU A 234 5.08 -12.30 4.39
C GLU A 234 3.56 -12.38 4.36
N ILE A 235 2.88 -11.38 3.76
CA ILE A 235 1.43 -11.41 3.56
C ILE A 235 1.04 -12.60 2.68
N ARG A 236 1.71 -12.80 1.54
CA ARG A 236 1.41 -13.90 0.61
C ARG A 236 1.61 -15.27 1.26
N SER A 237 2.73 -15.48 1.94
CA SER A 237 3.00 -16.74 2.65
C SER A 237 1.99 -16.98 3.78
N SER A 238 1.57 -15.94 4.50
CA SER A 238 0.53 -16.03 5.53
C SER A 238 -0.84 -16.37 4.95
N LEU A 239 -1.22 -15.79 3.81
CA LEU A 239 -2.45 -16.14 3.08
C LEU A 239 -2.45 -17.60 2.64
N ASP A 240 -1.35 -18.07 2.06
CA ASP A 240 -1.21 -19.46 1.63
C ASP A 240 -1.30 -20.43 2.81
N ALA A 241 -0.69 -20.08 3.95
CA ALA A 241 -0.77 -20.88 5.17
C ALA A 241 -2.20 -20.95 5.74
N VAL A 242 -2.93 -19.83 5.78
CA VAL A 242 -4.35 -19.81 6.20
C VAL A 242 -5.21 -20.62 5.22
N ARG A 243 -5.01 -20.46 3.91
CA ARG A 243 -5.73 -21.24 2.89
C ARG A 243 -5.50 -22.73 3.06
N TRP A 244 -4.25 -23.15 3.26
CA TRP A 244 -3.89 -24.54 3.48
C TRP A 244 -4.55 -25.10 4.75
N GLN A 245 -4.54 -24.32 5.84
CA GLN A 245 -5.15 -24.74 7.11
C GLN A 245 -6.68 -24.89 7.00
N ILE A 246 -7.36 -23.97 6.32
CA ILE A 246 -8.80 -24.08 6.04
C ILE A 246 -9.09 -25.37 5.25
N GLN A 247 -8.30 -25.64 4.21
CA GLN A 247 -8.47 -26.86 3.40
C GLN A 247 -8.22 -28.12 4.22
N HIS A 248 -7.19 -28.13 5.07
CA HIS A 248 -6.87 -29.28 5.91
C HIS A 248 -7.97 -29.57 6.94
N LEU A 249 -8.52 -28.54 7.59
CA LEU A 249 -9.64 -28.71 8.53
C LEU A 249 -10.91 -29.23 7.85
N ARG A 250 -11.17 -28.85 6.59
CA ARG A 250 -12.28 -29.41 5.80
C ARG A 250 -12.03 -30.85 5.38
N ALA A 251 -10.79 -31.21 5.07
CA ALA A 251 -10.42 -32.56 4.65
C ALA A 251 -10.40 -33.56 5.83
N ALA A 252 -10.03 -33.12 7.03
CA ALA A 252 -9.80 -34.02 8.17
C ALA A 252 -11.02 -34.90 8.54
N PRO A 253 -12.28 -34.41 8.59
CA PRO A 253 -13.45 -35.28 8.82
C PRO A 253 -13.60 -36.36 7.75
N ALA A 254 -13.39 -36.03 6.48
CA ALA A 254 -13.48 -36.98 5.38
C ALA A 254 -12.34 -38.02 5.41
N GLU A 255 -11.11 -37.61 5.73
CA GLU A 255 -9.99 -38.54 5.92
C GLU A 255 -10.23 -39.47 7.11
N ASN A 256 -10.75 -38.95 8.23
CA ASN A 256 -11.08 -39.73 9.42
C ASN A 256 -12.19 -40.74 9.14
N ALA A 257 -13.28 -40.32 8.46
CA ALA A 257 -14.37 -41.20 8.06
C ALA A 257 -13.88 -42.29 7.09
N LEU A 258 -13.09 -41.92 6.09
CA LEU A 258 -12.50 -42.88 5.16
C LEU A 258 -11.62 -43.91 5.87
N ASN A 259 -10.76 -43.46 6.80
CA ASN A 259 -9.90 -44.34 7.59
C ASN A 259 -10.72 -45.22 8.55
N ALA A 260 -11.79 -44.70 9.14
CA ALA A 260 -12.69 -45.47 9.99
C ALA A 260 -13.35 -46.60 9.20
N VAL A 261 -13.91 -46.29 8.03
CA VAL A 261 -14.58 -47.25 7.14
C VAL A 261 -13.62 -48.30 6.58
N LEU A 262 -12.38 -47.91 6.26
CA LEU A 262 -11.36 -48.85 5.78
C LEU A 262 -10.81 -49.77 6.89
N ARG A 263 -11.02 -49.43 8.17
CA ARG A 263 -10.66 -50.31 9.28
C ARG A 263 -11.71 -51.43 9.42
N ARG A 264 -11.25 -52.60 9.87
CA ARG A 264 -12.04 -53.84 10.03
C ARG A 264 -13.46 -53.73 10.63
N PRO A 265 -13.78 -52.88 11.64
CA PRO A 265 -15.10 -52.91 12.27
C PRO A 265 -16.28 -52.60 11.34
N TYR A 266 -16.07 -51.95 10.19
CA TYR A 266 -17.14 -51.67 9.21
C TYR A 266 -17.25 -52.72 8.09
N GLY A 267 -16.37 -53.73 8.07
CA GLY A 267 -16.47 -54.82 7.10
C GLY A 267 -17.73 -55.67 7.28
N ASP A 268 -18.24 -55.73 8.52
CA ASP A 268 -19.41 -56.54 8.90
C ASP A 268 -20.73 -55.75 8.85
N ASP A 269 -20.69 -54.42 8.75
CA ASP A 269 -21.86 -53.55 8.65
C ASP A 269 -21.69 -52.48 7.56
N PRO A 270 -22.03 -52.81 6.29
CA PRO A 270 -21.95 -51.86 5.19
C PRO A 270 -22.94 -50.70 5.30
N ARG A 271 -24.05 -50.83 6.06
CA ARG A 271 -25.01 -49.73 6.24
C ARG A 271 -24.41 -48.63 7.10
N ALA A 272 -23.85 -48.99 8.26
CA ALA A 272 -23.17 -48.02 9.13
C ALA A 272 -22.00 -47.32 8.42
N ALA A 273 -21.29 -48.02 7.53
CA ALA A 273 -20.23 -47.44 6.72
C ALA A 273 -20.77 -46.42 5.69
N LEU A 274 -21.91 -46.70 5.06
CA LEU A 274 -22.56 -45.77 4.15
C LEU A 274 -23.09 -44.53 4.87
N ASP A 275 -23.72 -44.69 6.02
CA ASP A 275 -24.22 -43.56 6.81
C ASP A 275 -23.08 -42.63 7.22
N CYS A 276 -21.93 -43.19 7.62
CA CYS A 276 -20.73 -42.43 7.95
C CYS A 276 -20.21 -41.62 6.75
N LEU A 277 -20.17 -42.20 5.55
CA LEU A 277 -19.70 -41.50 4.34
C LEU A 277 -20.74 -40.53 3.78
N ALA A 278 -22.03 -40.84 3.88
CA ALA A 278 -23.12 -40.00 3.40
C ALA A 278 -23.28 -38.70 4.22
N ALA A 279 -22.89 -38.73 5.50
CA ALA A 279 -22.86 -37.56 6.36
C ALA A 279 -21.73 -36.56 6.02
N LEU A 280 -20.79 -36.91 5.14
CA LEU A 280 -19.68 -36.03 4.77
C LEU A 280 -20.16 -34.89 3.85
N ASP A 281 -19.76 -33.67 4.20
CA ASP A 281 -19.87 -32.55 3.27
C ASP A 281 -18.84 -32.71 2.16
N MET A 282 -19.31 -33.10 0.97
CA MET A 282 -18.48 -33.25 -0.21
C MET A 282 -18.09 -31.89 -0.84
N HIS A 283 -18.68 -30.78 -0.39
CA HIS A 283 -18.38 -29.47 -0.92
C HIS A 283 -17.05 -28.92 -0.37
N GLY A 284 -16.14 -28.57 -1.27
CA GLY A 284 -14.84 -27.99 -0.90
C GLY A 284 -13.79 -29.00 -0.43
N LEU A 285 -14.05 -30.31 -0.56
CA LEU A 285 -13.01 -31.33 -0.38
C LEU A 285 -11.99 -31.29 -1.53
N PRO A 286 -10.70 -31.59 -1.27
CA PRO A 286 -9.72 -31.80 -2.32
C PRO A 286 -10.20 -32.87 -3.30
N GLU A 287 -10.09 -32.62 -4.61
CA GLU A 287 -10.66 -33.50 -5.63
C GLU A 287 -10.19 -34.96 -5.51
N GLN A 288 -8.92 -35.17 -5.19
CA GLN A 288 -8.37 -36.51 -4.99
C GLN A 288 -9.01 -37.24 -3.79
N LEU A 289 -9.26 -36.53 -2.69
CA LEU A 289 -9.92 -37.08 -1.52
C LEU A 289 -11.40 -37.37 -1.82
N ALA A 290 -12.08 -36.44 -2.48
CA ALA A 290 -13.47 -36.60 -2.88
C ALA A 290 -13.67 -37.81 -3.81
N ARG A 291 -12.76 -38.03 -4.78
CA ARG A 291 -12.75 -39.23 -5.63
C ARG A 291 -12.50 -40.52 -4.85
N ARG A 292 -11.60 -40.50 -3.85
CA ARG A 292 -11.33 -41.66 -2.98
C ARG A 292 -12.55 -42.03 -2.14
N VAL A 293 -13.17 -41.05 -1.50
CA VAL A 293 -14.41 -41.21 -0.74
C VAL A 293 -15.51 -41.78 -1.63
N PHE A 294 -15.72 -41.19 -2.81
CA PHE A 294 -16.72 -41.66 -3.79
C PHE A 294 -16.46 -43.10 -4.24
N GLY A 295 -15.20 -43.47 -4.49
CA GLY A 295 -14.82 -44.83 -4.85
C GLY A 295 -15.15 -45.85 -3.76
N VAL A 296 -14.74 -45.57 -2.52
CA VAL A 296 -15.03 -46.43 -1.36
C VAL A 296 -16.54 -46.54 -1.09
N TRP A 297 -17.24 -45.41 -1.09
CA TRP A 297 -18.70 -45.36 -0.99
C TRP A 297 -19.37 -46.23 -2.05
N SER A 298 -18.97 -46.10 -3.33
CA SER A 298 -19.58 -46.89 -4.42
C SER A 298 -19.36 -48.40 -4.28
N ARG A 299 -18.20 -48.80 -3.75
CA ARG A 299 -17.90 -50.21 -3.47
C ARG A 299 -18.76 -50.76 -2.33
N ILE A 300 -18.96 -49.99 -1.27
CA ILE A 300 -19.80 -50.39 -0.13
C ILE A 300 -21.26 -50.49 -0.56
N CYS A 301 -21.75 -49.57 -1.38
CA CYS A 301 -23.09 -49.69 -1.97
C CYS A 301 -23.24 -51.00 -2.76
N LEU A 302 -22.24 -51.40 -3.55
CA LEU A 302 -22.27 -52.67 -4.26
C LEU A 302 -22.30 -53.89 -3.31
N MET A 303 -21.55 -53.84 -2.20
CA MET A 303 -21.60 -54.87 -1.17
C MET A 303 -22.99 -54.96 -0.53
N LEU A 304 -23.61 -53.81 -0.22
CA LEU A 304 -24.96 -53.76 0.35
C LEU A 304 -26.02 -54.31 -0.61
N VAL A 305 -25.98 -53.93 -1.90
CA VAL A 305 -26.85 -54.49 -2.95
C VAL A 305 -26.75 -56.01 -2.98
N ARG A 306 -25.53 -56.56 -2.93
CA ARG A 306 -25.30 -58.00 -2.95
C ARG A 306 -25.83 -58.68 -1.68
N GLN A 307 -25.63 -58.06 -0.52
CA GLN A 307 -26.12 -58.56 0.76
C GLN A 307 -27.65 -58.58 0.82
N GLU A 308 -28.31 -57.56 0.27
CA GLU A 308 -29.78 -57.43 0.24
C GLU A 308 -30.41 -58.10 -0.99
N SER A 309 -29.60 -58.76 -1.84
CA SER A 309 -30.05 -59.45 -3.06
C SER A 309 -30.86 -58.55 -4.02
N MET A 310 -30.51 -57.26 -4.10
CA MET A 310 -31.17 -56.32 -5.02
C MET A 310 -30.71 -56.55 -6.47
N HIS A 311 -31.59 -56.21 -7.42
CA HIS A 311 -31.42 -56.40 -8.86
C HIS A 311 -31.10 -55.09 -9.60
N ASP A 312 -30.33 -55.23 -10.69
CA ASP A 312 -29.92 -54.13 -11.59
C ASP A 312 -29.40 -52.88 -10.87
N PRO A 313 -28.31 -52.97 -10.08
CA PRO A 313 -27.74 -51.81 -9.41
C PRO A 313 -27.13 -50.84 -10.42
N ARG A 314 -27.52 -49.57 -10.32
CA ARG A 314 -27.08 -48.50 -11.19
C ARG A 314 -26.48 -47.35 -10.40
N ARG A 315 -25.56 -46.66 -11.03
CA ARG A 315 -24.85 -45.48 -10.52
C ARG A 315 -25.09 -44.30 -11.45
N TYR A 316 -25.70 -43.26 -10.94
CA TYR A 316 -25.75 -41.95 -11.57
C TYR A 316 -24.73 -41.02 -10.90
N SER A 317 -24.06 -40.18 -11.68
CA SER A 317 -23.04 -39.26 -11.18
C SER A 317 -23.06 -38.01 -12.04
N SER A 318 -23.42 -36.87 -11.42
CA SER A 318 -23.43 -35.57 -12.08
C SER A 318 -22.04 -34.92 -12.12
N GLU A 319 -21.21 -35.21 -11.11
CA GLU A 319 -19.85 -34.71 -10.95
C GLU A 319 -18.90 -35.85 -10.52
N THR A 320 -17.60 -35.68 -10.71
CA THR A 320 -16.56 -36.72 -10.48
C THR A 320 -16.51 -37.29 -9.06
N SER A 321 -17.13 -36.64 -8.07
CA SER A 321 -17.15 -37.03 -6.66
C SER A 321 -18.55 -37.06 -6.04
N ARG A 322 -19.61 -36.91 -6.83
CA ARG A 322 -21.01 -36.88 -6.36
C ARG A 322 -21.86 -37.83 -7.18
N GLY A 323 -22.85 -38.44 -6.53
CA GLY A 323 -23.70 -39.38 -7.24
C GLY A 323 -24.75 -40.05 -6.38
N LEU A 324 -25.53 -40.86 -7.08
CA LEU A 324 -26.67 -41.61 -6.58
C LEU A 324 -26.50 -43.07 -6.98
N ILE A 325 -26.71 -43.98 -6.05
CA ILE A 325 -26.79 -45.41 -6.34
C ILE A 325 -28.19 -45.89 -6.01
N PHE A 326 -28.75 -46.67 -6.93
CA PHE A 326 -30.11 -47.17 -6.84
C PHE A 326 -30.22 -48.56 -7.48
N ALA A 327 -31.17 -49.36 -7.00
CA ALA A 327 -31.41 -50.71 -7.50
C ALA A 327 -32.89 -51.07 -7.32
N ARG A 328 -33.28 -52.27 -7.75
CA ARG A 328 -34.65 -52.78 -7.61
C ARG A 328 -34.67 -53.93 -6.60
N HIS A 329 -35.69 -53.99 -5.75
CA HIS A 329 -35.88 -55.14 -4.84
C HIS A 329 -36.30 -56.41 -5.58
N SER A 330 -36.99 -56.27 -6.71
CA SER A 330 -37.35 -57.35 -7.62
C SER A 330 -37.18 -56.88 -9.06
N PRO A 331 -37.09 -57.78 -10.06
CA PRO A 331 -36.89 -57.38 -11.46
C PRO A 331 -37.94 -56.39 -11.99
N GLU A 332 -39.18 -56.48 -11.48
CA GLU A 332 -40.33 -55.67 -11.89
C GLU A 332 -40.57 -54.45 -10.98
N ALA A 333 -39.88 -54.35 -9.84
CA ALA A 333 -40.04 -53.22 -8.92
C ALA A 333 -39.47 -51.91 -9.49
N ALA A 334 -39.95 -50.78 -8.97
CA ALA A 334 -39.37 -49.48 -9.24
C ALA A 334 -37.92 -49.38 -8.70
N TYR A 335 -37.12 -48.49 -9.30
CA TYR A 335 -35.80 -48.20 -8.77
C TYR A 335 -35.91 -47.40 -7.49
N MET A 336 -35.25 -47.89 -6.45
CA MET A 336 -35.16 -47.23 -5.16
C MET A 336 -33.73 -46.76 -4.90
N VAL A 337 -33.60 -45.57 -4.34
CA VAL A 337 -32.33 -45.01 -3.90
C VAL A 337 -31.79 -45.83 -2.74
N ILE A 338 -30.56 -46.33 -2.90
CA ILE A 338 -29.83 -47.03 -1.85
C ILE A 338 -29.01 -46.04 -1.04
N SER A 339 -28.34 -45.11 -1.72
CA SER A 339 -27.54 -44.07 -1.08
C SER A 339 -27.31 -42.91 -2.05
N ALA A 340 -27.19 -41.71 -1.50
CA ALA A 340 -26.83 -40.50 -2.21
C ALA A 340 -25.60 -39.87 -1.53
N LEU A 341 -24.61 -39.44 -2.31
CA LEU A 341 -23.40 -38.79 -1.80
C LEU A 341 -23.24 -37.43 -2.46
N GLY A 342 -23.30 -36.38 -1.64
CA GLY A 342 -23.10 -34.99 -2.06
C GLY A 342 -24.22 -34.41 -2.95
N LEU A 343 -25.39 -35.05 -3.00
CA LEU A 343 -26.58 -34.56 -3.69
C LEU A 343 -27.66 -34.23 -2.66
N SER A 344 -27.98 -32.94 -2.50
CA SER A 344 -29.11 -32.52 -1.67
C SER A 344 -30.42 -32.79 -2.43
N GLY A 345 -31.34 -33.52 -1.80
CA GLY A 345 -32.68 -33.80 -2.36
C GLY A 345 -32.99 -35.26 -2.68
N TRP A 346 -32.08 -36.19 -2.40
CA TRP A 346 -32.33 -37.63 -2.50
C TRP A 346 -32.07 -38.30 -1.15
N GLN A 347 -33.04 -39.05 -0.65
CA GLN A 347 -32.93 -39.85 0.56
C GLN A 347 -32.96 -41.34 0.26
N VAL A 348 -32.44 -42.13 1.20
CA VAL A 348 -32.48 -43.60 1.11
C VAL A 348 -33.93 -44.06 1.11
N GLY A 349 -34.28 -44.92 0.15
CA GLY A 349 -35.64 -45.43 -0.05
C GLY A 349 -36.49 -44.63 -1.03
N ASP A 350 -36.05 -43.45 -1.48
CA ASP A 350 -36.79 -42.66 -2.47
C ASP A 350 -36.94 -43.42 -3.79
N GLU A 351 -38.11 -43.32 -4.42
CA GLU A 351 -38.38 -43.89 -5.73
C GLU A 351 -37.87 -42.95 -6.83
N ILE A 352 -37.07 -43.49 -7.76
CA ILE A 352 -36.57 -42.72 -8.91
C ILE A 352 -37.62 -42.71 -10.01
N LYS A 353 -38.30 -41.57 -10.15
CA LYS A 353 -39.30 -41.32 -11.20
C LYS A 353 -38.72 -40.60 -12.43
N ASP A 354 -37.55 -40.00 -12.31
CA ASP A 354 -36.93 -39.25 -13.40
C ASP A 354 -36.21 -40.19 -14.38
N GLN A 355 -36.82 -40.36 -15.56
CA GLN A 355 -36.30 -41.21 -16.62
C GLN A 355 -34.91 -40.77 -17.10
N ARG A 356 -34.58 -39.47 -17.04
CA ARG A 356 -33.28 -38.96 -17.49
C ARG A 356 -32.14 -39.46 -16.61
N ILE A 357 -32.39 -39.60 -15.31
CA ILE A 357 -31.41 -40.15 -14.35
C ILE A 357 -31.18 -41.63 -14.64
N ILE A 358 -32.25 -42.37 -14.92
CA ILE A 358 -32.18 -43.80 -15.26
C ILE A 358 -31.37 -44.02 -16.54
N ASP A 359 -31.64 -43.23 -17.58
CA ASP A 359 -30.98 -43.36 -18.89
C ASP A 359 -29.51 -42.94 -18.84
N ALA A 360 -29.17 -41.91 -18.05
CA ALA A 360 -27.80 -41.43 -17.87
C ALA A 360 -26.98 -42.27 -16.88
N SER A 361 -27.62 -43.16 -16.11
CA SER A 361 -26.95 -44.01 -15.13
C SER A 361 -26.16 -45.15 -15.80
N ARG A 362 -25.10 -45.59 -15.12
CA ARG A 362 -24.24 -46.69 -15.56
C ARG A 362 -24.42 -47.89 -14.62
N PRO A 363 -24.30 -49.13 -15.09
CA PRO A 363 -24.36 -50.30 -14.22
C PRO A 363 -23.25 -50.23 -13.16
N LEU A 364 -23.59 -50.56 -11.92
CA LEU A 364 -22.64 -50.63 -10.82
C LEU A 364 -21.94 -51.99 -10.85
N THR A 365 -20.75 -52.02 -11.44
CA THR A 365 -19.92 -53.23 -11.56
C THR A 365 -18.72 -53.17 -10.62
N ASP A 366 -18.20 -54.32 -10.20
CA ASP A 366 -16.88 -54.40 -9.56
C ASP A 366 -15.84 -53.88 -10.55
N ARG A 367 -15.12 -52.81 -10.17
CA ARG A 367 -14.04 -52.21 -10.95
C ARG A 367 -12.77 -52.12 -10.12
#